data_AF-A0A256I0I7-F1
#
_entry.id   AF-A0A256I0I7-F1
#
_cell.length_a   1.000
_cell.length_b   1.000
_cell.length_c   1.000
_cell.angle_alpha   90.00
_cell.angle_beta   90.00
_cell.angle_gamma   90.00
#
_symmetry.space_group_name_H-M   'P 1'
#
loop_
_entity.id
_entity.type
_entity.pdbx_description
1 polymer ?
#
loop_
_entity_poly.entity_id
_entity_poly.type
_entity_poly.pdbx_seq_one_letter_code
_entity_poly.pdbx_strand_id
1 'polypeptide(L)'
;MSNYDTFTVISEQNDHECTTVRAHPRNETYHVVDYADDDAREEVADLPVGSVVKMELSRAGRRSNVWRAESVRTAHTDGGKRE
;
A
#
# COMPACT_ATOMS: atom_id res chain seq x y z
N MET A 1 -17.01 -7.40 6.52
CA MET A 1 -16.32 -6.24 7.11
C MET A 1 -14.95 -6.21 6.47
N SER A 2 -14.72 -5.29 5.54
CA SER A 2 -13.39 -5.09 4.97
C SER A 2 -12.51 -4.43 6.02
N ASN A 3 -11.51 -5.15 6.52
CA ASN A 3 -10.61 -4.65 7.55
C ASN A 3 -9.50 -3.87 6.86
N TYR A 4 -9.70 -2.56 6.78
CA TYR A 4 -8.66 -1.65 6.32
C TYR A 4 -7.62 -1.47 7.43
N ASP A 5 -6.42 -1.96 7.17
CA ASP A 5 -5.26 -1.69 8.00
C ASP A 5 -4.58 -0.38 7.55
N THR A 6 -3.86 0.27 8.47
CA THR A 6 -3.12 1.50 8.18
C THR A 6 -1.67 1.17 7.86
N PHE A 7 -1.18 1.70 6.76
CA PHE A 7 0.16 1.47 6.27
C PHE A 7 0.88 2.79 5.98
N THR A 8 2.21 2.75 6.03
CA THR A 8 3.08 3.78 5.46
C THR A 8 3.75 3.24 4.22
N VAL A 9 3.75 4.01 3.14
CA VAL A 9 4.53 3.74 1.93
C VAL A 9 6.00 3.91 2.27
N ILE A 10 6.81 2.85 2.12
CA ILE A 10 8.25 2.91 2.38
C ILE A 10 9.08 2.78 1.10
N SER A 11 8.46 2.33 0.00
CA SER A 11 9.00 2.39 -1.36
C SER A 11 7.84 2.65 -2.31
N GLU A 12 8.02 3.62 -3.21
CA GLU A 12 7.10 3.93 -4.31
C GLU A 12 6.88 2.73 -5.24
N GLN A 13 5.82 2.80 -6.05
CA GLN A 13 5.57 1.84 -7.11
C GLN A 13 6.69 1.93 -8.16
N ASN A 14 7.26 0.78 -8.52
CA ASN A 14 8.28 0.69 -9.56
C ASN A 14 7.69 0.26 -10.92
N ASP A 15 8.54 0.16 -11.95
CA ASP A 15 8.16 -0.25 -13.31
C ASP A 15 7.56 -1.67 -13.41
N HIS A 16 7.59 -2.44 -12.33
CA HIS A 16 6.96 -3.77 -12.20
C HIS A 16 5.70 -3.73 -11.32
N GLU A 17 5.11 -2.55 -11.12
CA GLU A 17 3.88 -2.34 -10.34
C GLU A 17 4.01 -2.83 -8.90
N CYS A 18 5.25 -2.83 -8.37
CA CYS A 18 5.54 -3.31 -7.03
C CYS A 18 5.76 -2.13 -6.08
N THR A 19 5.01 -2.11 -4.99
CA THR A 19 5.09 -1.11 -3.92
C THR A 19 5.40 -1.80 -2.59
N THR A 20 6.18 -1.16 -1.72
CA THR A 20 6.39 -1.71 -0.37
C THR A 20 5.76 -0.81 0.68
N VAL A 21 4.94 -1.42 1.54
CA VAL A 21 4.24 -0.74 2.62
C VAL A 21 4.53 -1.38 3.97
N ARG A 22 4.45 -0.59 5.03
CA ARG A 22 4.65 -1.05 6.41
C ARG A 22 3.40 -0.81 7.25
N ALA A 23 2.87 -1.86 7.87
CA ALA A 23 1.67 -1.80 8.69
C ALA A 23 1.92 -1.12 10.05
N HIS A 24 0.91 -0.43 10.56
CA HIS A 24 0.85 0.12 11.91
C HIS A 24 -0.18 -0.62 12.77
N PRO A 25 0.08 -0.82 14.09
CA PRO A 25 1.31 -0.49 14.83
C PRO A 25 2.36 -1.61 14.80
N ARG A 26 2.12 -2.71 14.09
CA ARG A 26 2.92 -3.94 14.17
C ARG A 26 4.26 -3.88 13.43
N ASN A 27 4.48 -2.84 12.62
CA ASN A 27 5.67 -2.60 11.81
C ASN A 27 6.03 -3.74 10.82
N GLU A 28 5.06 -4.58 10.47
CA GLU A 28 5.21 -5.64 9.48
C GLU A 28 5.31 -5.03 8.07
N THR A 29 6.17 -5.60 7.21
CA THR A 29 6.40 -5.11 5.84
C THR A 29 5.72 -6.00 4.81
N TYR A 30 5.09 -5.39 3.81
CA TYR A 30 4.30 -6.05 2.78
C TYR A 30 4.76 -5.57 1.40
N HIS A 31 5.00 -6.50 0.49
CA HIS A 31 5.27 -6.20 -0.92
C HIS A 31 3.97 -6.37 -1.71
N VAL A 32 3.37 -5.25 -2.09
CA VAL A 32 2.17 -5.22 -2.93
C VAL A 32 2.63 -5.37 -4.37
N VAL A 33 2.13 -6.40 -5.06
CA VAL A 33 2.54 -6.76 -6.43
C VAL A 33 1.34 -7.01 -7.35
N ASP A 34 0.13 -6.89 -6.81
CA ASP A 34 -1.11 -7.15 -7.52
C ASP A 34 -2.20 -6.24 -6.97
N TYR A 35 -3.20 -5.92 -7.78
CA TYR A 35 -4.27 -4.99 -7.44
C TYR A 35 -5.62 -5.57 -7.84
N ALA A 36 -6.68 -5.22 -7.11
CA ALA A 36 -8.03 -5.65 -7.44
C ALA A 36 -8.45 -5.15 -8.84
N ASP A 37 -8.20 -3.88 -9.09
CA ASP A 37 -8.63 -3.12 -10.27
C ASP A 37 -7.62 -2.00 -10.58
N ASP A 38 -7.76 -1.37 -11.75
CA ASP A 38 -6.84 -0.31 -12.20
C ASP A 38 -6.86 0.93 -11.29
N ASP A 39 -8.03 1.28 -10.77
CA ASP A 39 -8.21 2.39 -9.82
C ASP A 39 -7.34 2.22 -8.55
N ALA A 40 -7.33 1.00 -7.98
CA ALA A 40 -6.49 0.69 -6.82
C ALA A 40 -4.99 0.74 -7.14
N ARG A 41 -4.62 0.45 -8.38
CA ARG A 41 -3.25 0.51 -8.87
C ARG A 41 -2.80 1.96 -9.07
N GLU A 42 -3.62 2.77 -9.72
CA GLU A 42 -3.38 4.21 -9.94
C GLU A 42 -3.28 4.97 -8.61
N GLU A 43 -4.21 4.74 -7.68
CA GLU A 43 -4.19 5.36 -6.34
C GLU A 43 -2.90 5.06 -5.57
N VAL A 44 -2.26 3.93 -5.82
CA VAL A 44 -0.97 3.56 -5.17
C VAL A 44 0.22 4.14 -5.92
N ALA A 45 0.13 4.23 -7.25
CA ALA A 45 1.17 4.81 -8.09
C ALA A 45 1.44 6.28 -7.73
N ASP A 46 0.41 7.03 -7.35
CA ASP A 46 0.52 8.44 -6.94
C ASP A 46 1.04 8.65 -5.50
N LEU A 47 1.31 7.59 -4.72
CA LEU A 47 1.73 7.73 -3.32
C LEU A 47 3.25 7.88 -3.18
N PRO A 48 3.75 9.05 -2.73
CA PRO A 48 5.17 9.19 -2.40
C PRO A 48 5.54 8.41 -1.14
N VAL A 49 6.83 8.10 -1.00
CA VAL A 49 7.39 7.52 0.23
C VAL A 49 7.04 8.39 1.44
N GLY A 50 6.58 7.75 2.51
CA GLY A 50 6.14 8.40 3.75
C GLY A 50 4.64 8.64 3.82
N SER A 51 3.90 8.49 2.72
CA SER A 51 2.44 8.60 2.70
C SER A 51 1.80 7.57 3.63
N VAL A 52 0.76 7.99 4.35
CA VAL A 52 -0.05 7.10 5.18
C VAL A 52 -1.32 6.76 4.42
N VAL A 53 -1.60 5.48 4.29
CA VAL A 53 -2.70 4.97 3.45
C VAL A 53 -3.44 3.87 4.20
N LYS A 54 -4.74 3.76 3.97
CA LYS A 54 -5.55 2.64 4.44
C LYS A 54 -5.73 1.66 3.31
N MET A 55 -5.38 0.40 3.53
CA MET A 55 -5.45 -0.64 2.50
C MET A 55 -6.09 -1.90 3.07
N GLU A 56 -6.79 -2.61 2.21
CA GLU A 56 -7.12 -4.02 2.43
C GLU A 56 -6.14 -4.87 1.61
N LEU A 57 -5.44 -5.78 2.26
CA LEU A 57 -4.47 -6.67 1.61
C LEU A 57 -4.93 -8.12 1.68
N SER A 58 -4.86 -8.81 0.54
CA SER A 58 -5.04 -10.26 0.46
C SER A 58 -3.76 -10.93 -0.02
N ARG A 59 -3.63 -12.23 0.26
CA ARG A 59 -2.40 -12.95 -0.04
C ARG A 59 -2.34 -13.31 -1.53
N ALA A 60 -1.42 -12.70 -2.28
CA ALA A 60 -1.25 -12.97 -3.71
C ALA A 60 -0.51 -14.31 -4.00
N GLY A 61 0.28 -14.82 -3.06
CA GLY A 61 1.13 -16.00 -3.27
C GLY A 61 1.19 -16.97 -2.10
N ARG A 62 1.38 -18.26 -2.40
CA ARG A 62 1.36 -19.34 -1.39
C ARG A 62 2.59 -19.39 -0.47
N ARG A 63 3.75 -18.89 -0.90
CA ARG A 63 5.02 -19.01 -0.15
C ARG A 63 5.88 -17.73 -0.04
N SER A 64 5.67 -16.72 -0.87
CA SER A 64 6.47 -15.47 -0.86
C SER A 64 5.70 -14.34 -0.21
N ASN A 65 6.38 -13.35 0.40
CA ASN A 65 5.75 -12.18 1.05
C ASN A 65 5.12 -11.16 0.08
N VAL A 66 4.32 -11.65 -0.87
CA VAL A 66 3.61 -10.87 -1.87
C VAL A 66 2.13 -10.74 -1.54
N TRP A 67 1.57 -9.56 -1.77
CA TRP A 67 0.22 -9.20 -1.40
C TRP A 67 -0.49 -8.51 -2.55
N ARG A 68 -1.81 -8.70 -2.60
CA ARG A 68 -2.72 -8.02 -3.50
C ARG A 68 -3.42 -6.92 -2.72
N ALA A 69 -3.45 -5.70 -3.25
CA ALA A 69 -4.27 -4.63 -2.71
C ALA A 69 -5.70 -4.76 -3.22
N GLU A 70 -6.62 -5.11 -2.33
CA GLU A 70 -8.05 -5.26 -2.66
C GLU A 70 -8.76 -3.91 -2.74
N SER A 71 -8.29 -2.93 -1.96
CA SER A 71 -8.85 -1.59 -1.92
C SER A 71 -7.84 -0.65 -1.29
N VAL A 72 -7.79 0.57 -1.82
CA VAL A 72 -6.86 1.61 -1.38
C VAL A 72 -7.66 2.85 -1.05
N ARG A 73 -7.35 3.46 0.09
CA ARG A 73 -7.93 4.73 0.52
C ARG A 73 -6.81 5.58 1.06
N THR A 74 -6.46 6.62 0.33
CA THR A 74 -5.57 7.67 0.81
C THR A 74 -6.14 8.22 2.11
N ALA A 75 -5.45 7.98 3.22
CA ALA A 75 -5.74 8.75 4.43
C ALA A 75 -5.24 10.15 4.08
N HIS A 76 -6.13 11.13 4.02
CA HIS A 76 -5.77 12.52 3.72
C HIS A 76 -4.62 12.93 4.63
N THR A 77 -3.41 12.85 4.09
CA THR A 77 -2.20 13.29 4.75
C THR A 77 -2.01 14.66 4.18
N ASP A 78 -2.39 15.68 4.96
CA ASP A 78 -2.16 17.09 4.65
C ASP A 78 -0.68 17.21 4.28
N GLY A 79 -0.42 17.27 2.96
CA GLY A 79 0.82 16.84 2.34
C GLY A 79 2.00 17.25 3.18
N GLY A 80 2.65 16.27 3.80
CA GLY A 80 3.65 16.49 4.83
C GLY A 80 4.77 17.38 4.30
N LYS A 81 4.63 18.70 4.46
CA LYS A 81 5.72 19.65 4.35
C LYS A 81 6.67 19.28 5.47
N ARG A 82 7.71 18.53 5.12
CA ARG A 82 8.93 18.55 5.90
C ARG A 82 9.60 19.87 5.55
N GLU A 83 9.58 20.80 6.49
CA GLU A 83 10.42 22.01 6.46
C GLU A 83 11.90 21.66 6.26
#